data_AF-A0A3M1EA42-F1
#
_entry.id   AF-A0A3M1EA42-F1
#
_cell.length_a   1.000
_cell.length_b   1.000
_cell.length_c   1.000
_cell.angle_alpha   90.00
_cell.angle_beta   90.00
_cell.angle_gamma   90.00
#
_symmetry.space_group_name_H-M   'P 1'
#
loop_
_entity.id
_entity.type
_entity.pdbx_description
1 polymer ?
#
loop_
_entity_poly.entity_id
_entity_poly.type
_entity_poly.pdbx_seq_one_letter_code
_entity_poly.pdbx_strand_id
1 'polypeptide(L)'
;MERQKSSEIVRRLLTWYERHQRDLPWRQSDDPYRIWVAEVMLQQTQVDTVIPYYHRFLERFSSVQALAEAPMAEVLKIWEGMGYYARARNLHAAAKAVVEQFGGHIPD
;
A
#
# COMPACT_ATOMS: atom_id res chain seq x y z
N MET A 1 -15.22 -16.20 30.40
CA MET A 1 -14.24 -17.21 29.91
C MET A 1 -13.77 -16.92 28.48
N GLU A 2 -14.66 -16.52 27.55
CA GLU A 2 -14.28 -16.17 26.16
C GLU A 2 -13.35 -14.95 26.05
N ARG A 3 -13.64 -13.85 26.75
CA ARG A 3 -12.80 -12.63 26.72
C ARG A 3 -11.35 -12.86 27.20
N GLN A 4 -11.15 -13.81 28.12
CA GLN A 4 -9.83 -14.19 28.65
C GLN A 4 -9.02 -15.00 27.63
N LYS A 5 -9.68 -15.87 26.85
CA LYS A 5 -9.02 -16.65 25.79
C LYS A 5 -8.61 -15.75 24.62
N SER A 6 -9.44 -14.76 24.28
CA SER A 6 -9.10 -13.79 23.22
C SER A 6 -7.87 -12.94 23.56
N SER A 7 -7.71 -12.50 24.82
CA SER A 7 -6.53 -11.72 25.22
C SER A 7 -5.24 -12.54 25.20
N GLU A 8 -5.31 -13.83 25.55
CA GLU A 8 -4.16 -14.73 25.47
C GLU A 8 -3.70 -14.97 24.03
N ILE A 9 -4.63 -15.19 23.11
CA ILE A 9 -4.33 -15.38 21.68
C ILE A 9 -3.66 -14.13 21.10
N VAL A 10 -4.22 -12.94 21.37
CA VAL A 10 -3.65 -11.67 20.90
C VAL A 10 -2.23 -11.50 21.42
N ARG A 11 -2.01 -11.73 22.72
CA ARG A 11 -0.67 -11.60 23.32
C ARG A 11 0.35 -12.55 22.66
N ARG A 12 -0.04 -13.81 22.45
CA ARG A 12 0.83 -14.81 21.81
C ARG A 12 1.13 -14.47 20.36
N LEU A 13 0.14 -14.00 19.61
CA LEU A 13 0.30 -13.60 18.21
C LEU A 13 1.23 -12.38 18.09
N LEU A 14 1.03 -11.35 18.91
CA LEU A 14 1.90 -10.16 18.92
C LEU A 14 3.33 -10.51 19.32
N THR A 15 3.53 -11.32 20.36
CA THR A 15 4.87 -11.77 20.79
C THR A 15 5.58 -12.56 19.68
N TRP A 16 4.84 -13.39 18.93
CA TRP A 16 5.40 -14.11 17.80
C TRP A 16 5.75 -13.15 16.65
N TYR A 17 4.86 -12.21 16.34
CA TYR A 17 5.05 -11.23 15.26
C TYR A 17 6.28 -10.35 15.50
N GLU A 18 6.46 -9.82 16.72
CA GLU A 18 7.63 -9.03 17.10
C GLU A 18 8.95 -9.75 16.81
N ARG A 19 8.99 -11.08 16.98
CA ARG A 19 10.19 -11.90 16.79
C ARG A 19 10.41 -12.42 15.37
N HIS A 20 9.34 -12.56 14.58
CA HIS A 20 9.37 -13.26 13.29
C HIS A 20 8.88 -12.42 12.11
N GLN A 21 8.50 -11.16 12.33
CA GLN A 21 8.09 -10.30 11.24
C GLN A 21 9.22 -10.18 10.21
N ARG A 22 8.84 -10.26 8.93
CA ARG A 22 9.74 -9.96 7.83
C ARG A 22 9.94 -8.46 7.73
N ASP A 23 11.16 -8.08 7.39
CA ASP A 23 11.49 -6.72 6.98
C ASP A 23 10.90 -6.46 5.58
N LEU A 24 9.86 -5.62 5.54
CA LEU A 24 9.14 -5.26 4.31
C LEU A 24 9.13 -3.73 4.20
N PRO A 25 9.40 -3.15 3.02
CA PRO A 25 9.55 -1.70 2.88
C PRO A 25 8.35 -0.89 3.39
N TRP A 26 7.13 -1.38 3.15
CA TRP A 26 5.89 -0.73 3.58
C TRP A 26 5.59 -0.88 5.08
N ARG A 27 6.32 -1.74 5.81
CA ARG A 27 6.20 -1.85 7.29
C ARG A 27 7.12 -0.89 8.03
N GLN A 28 8.03 -0.21 7.31
CA GLN A 28 8.95 0.78 7.87
C GLN A 28 8.38 2.21 7.82
N SER A 29 7.07 2.35 7.55
CA SER A 29 6.43 3.64 7.33
C SER A 29 5.00 3.59 7.89
N ASP A 30 4.64 4.64 8.64
CA ASP A 30 3.27 4.89 9.10
C ASP A 30 2.49 5.81 8.14
N ASP A 31 3.03 6.08 6.94
CA ASP A 31 2.40 6.96 5.95
C ASP A 31 1.23 6.21 5.27
N PRO A 32 -0.02 6.68 5.42
CA PRO A 32 -1.19 6.04 4.84
C PRO A 32 -1.08 5.85 3.33
N TYR A 33 -0.43 6.76 2.59
CA TYR A 33 -0.27 6.66 1.14
C TYR A 33 0.64 5.49 0.77
N ARG A 34 1.78 5.39 1.46
CA ARG A 34 2.74 4.31 1.26
C ARG A 34 2.18 2.94 1.62
N ILE A 35 1.42 2.88 2.70
CA ILE A 35 0.71 1.65 3.11
C ILE A 35 -0.34 1.30 2.05
N TRP A 36 -1.18 2.24 1.64
CA TRP A 36 -2.23 2.02 0.66
C TRP A 36 -1.69 1.51 -0.69
N VAL A 37 -0.61 2.12 -1.20
CA VAL A 37 0.05 1.67 -2.44
C VAL A 37 0.49 0.21 -2.32
N ALA A 38 1.14 -0.16 -1.21
CA ALA A 38 1.58 -1.53 -0.98
C ALA A 38 0.41 -2.51 -0.94
N GLU A 39 -0.66 -2.17 -0.22
CA GLU A 39 -1.85 -3.02 -0.10
C GLU A 39 -2.52 -3.25 -1.47
N VAL A 40 -2.63 -2.22 -2.31
CA VAL A 40 -3.16 -2.38 -3.68
C VAL A 40 -2.25 -3.30 -4.51
N MET A 41 -0.93 -3.16 -4.40
CA MET A 41 0.02 -4.02 -5.11
C MET A 41 -0.03 -5.47 -4.63
N LEU A 42 -0.23 -5.72 -3.33
CA LEU A 42 -0.27 -7.05 -2.72
C LEU A 42 -1.54 -7.86 -3.07
N GLN A 43 -2.58 -7.23 -3.60
CA GLN A 43 -3.77 -7.94 -4.07
C GLN A 43 -3.41 -8.92 -5.20
N GLN A 44 -3.57 -10.22 -4.94
CA GLN A 44 -3.29 -11.31 -5.89
C GLN A 44 -1.87 -11.25 -6.50
N THR A 45 -0.90 -10.66 -5.80
CA THR A 45 0.50 -10.56 -6.24
C THR A 45 1.42 -10.98 -5.10
N GLN A 46 2.46 -11.77 -5.40
CA GLN A 46 3.40 -12.23 -4.37
C GLN A 46 4.29 -11.10 -3.86
N VAL A 47 4.68 -11.17 -2.59
CA VAL A 47 5.49 -10.15 -1.90
C VAL A 47 6.79 -9.86 -2.64
N ASP A 48 7.54 -10.90 -3.02
CA ASP A 48 8.84 -10.74 -3.66
C ASP A 48 8.74 -10.03 -5.02
N THR A 49 7.62 -10.23 -5.71
CA THR A 49 7.29 -9.50 -6.94
C THR A 49 6.95 -8.04 -6.65
N VAL A 50 6.24 -7.74 -5.55
CA VAL A 50 5.80 -6.37 -5.23
C VAL A 50 6.98 -5.46 -4.83
N ILE A 51 7.96 -5.96 -4.09
CA ILE A 51 9.07 -5.15 -3.54
C ILE A 51 9.73 -4.22 -4.59
N PRO A 52 10.24 -4.70 -5.74
CA PRO A 52 10.88 -3.81 -6.72
C PRO A 52 9.91 -2.81 -7.37
N TYR A 53 8.64 -3.19 -7.55
CA TYR A 53 7.65 -2.27 -8.10
C TYR A 53 7.24 -1.19 -7.12
N TYR A 54 7.12 -1.55 -5.84
CA TYR A 54 6.82 -0.61 -4.77
C TYR A 54 7.87 0.50 -4.69
N HIS A 55 9.16 0.13 -4.69
CA HIS A 55 10.25 1.10 -4.70
C HIS A 55 10.21 2.02 -5.92
N ARG A 56 10.12 1.46 -7.13
CA ARG A 56 10.05 2.24 -8.38
C ARG A 56 8.83 3.16 -8.43
N PHE A 57 7.70 2.69 -7.92
CA PHE A 57 6.47 3.45 -7.89
C PHE A 57 6.58 4.65 -6.94
N LEU A 58 7.10 4.45 -5.72
CA LEU A 58 7.27 5.54 -4.76
C LEU A 58 8.42 6.51 -5.11
N GLU A 59 9.42 6.03 -5.85
CA GLU A 59 10.44 6.91 -6.42
C GLU A 59 9.82 7.91 -7.41
N ARG A 60 8.86 7.45 -8.23
CA ARG A 60 8.20 8.30 -9.22
C ARG A 60 7.04 9.11 -8.65
N PHE A 61 6.24 8.49 -7.79
CA PHE A 61 5.04 9.05 -7.18
C PHE A 61 5.22 9.02 -5.66
N SER A 62 5.97 9.99 -5.14
CA SER A 62 6.35 10.04 -3.73
C SER A 62 5.22 10.42 -2.78
N SER A 63 4.10 10.94 -3.31
CA SER A 63 2.92 11.34 -2.55
C SER A 63 1.64 11.10 -3.35
N VAL A 64 0.49 11.16 -2.67
CA VAL A 64 -0.82 11.06 -3.32
C VAL A 64 -1.05 12.18 -4.34
N GLN A 65 -0.51 13.38 -4.10
CA GLN A 65 -0.54 14.51 -5.03
C GLN A 65 0.26 14.19 -6.30
N ALA A 66 1.49 13.70 -6.14
CA ALA A 66 2.34 13.32 -7.27
C ALA A 66 1.68 12.24 -8.13
N LEU A 67 0.98 11.30 -7.50
CA LEU A 67 0.19 10.28 -8.22
C LEU A 67 -1.03 10.87 -8.92
N ALA A 68 -1.78 11.76 -8.26
CA ALA A 68 -3.01 12.35 -8.80
C ALA A 68 -2.75 13.29 -10.00
N GLU A 69 -1.62 14.01 -9.99
CA GLU A 69 -1.21 14.92 -11.06
C GLU A 69 -0.63 14.19 -12.27
N ALA A 70 -0.19 12.94 -12.09
CA ALA A 70 0.47 12.19 -13.16
C ALA A 70 -0.47 11.87 -14.34
N PRO A 71 0.04 11.89 -15.58
CA PRO A 71 -0.68 11.32 -16.71
C PRO A 71 -0.95 9.82 -16.49
N MET A 72 -2.16 9.35 -16.82
CA MET A 72 -2.52 7.93 -16.69
C MET A 72 -1.53 7.01 -17.44
N ALA A 73 -1.04 7.43 -18.60
CA ALA A 73 -0.06 6.67 -19.38
C ALA A 73 1.23 6.41 -18.60
N GLU A 74 1.67 7.37 -17.80
CA GLU A 74 2.87 7.25 -16.97
C GLU A 74 2.64 6.29 -15.80
N VAL A 75 1.46 6.37 -15.14
CA VAL A 75 1.08 5.43 -14.08
C VAL A 75 1.08 3.99 -14.62
N LEU A 76 0.47 3.77 -15.79
CA LEU A 76 0.44 2.45 -16.43
C LEU A 76 1.85 1.98 -16.84
N LYS A 77 2.73 2.89 -17.25
CA LYS A 77 4.11 2.57 -17.60
C LYS A 77 4.91 2.10 -16.40
N ILE A 78 4.78 2.76 -15.25
CA ILE A 78 5.45 2.33 -14.01
C ILE A 78 4.89 0.99 -13.49
N TRP A 79 3.59 0.75 -13.70
CA TRP A 79 2.89 -0.49 -13.32
C TRP A 79 3.12 -1.68 -14.30
N GLU A 80 3.73 -1.41 -15.46
CA GLU A 80 3.90 -2.39 -16.53
C GLU A 80 4.61 -3.67 -16.03
N GLY A 81 4.00 -4.82 -16.31
CA GLY A 81 4.51 -6.14 -15.91
C GLY A 81 3.89 -6.72 -14.62
N MET A 82 3.20 -5.93 -13.79
CA MET A 82 2.55 -6.44 -12.57
C MET A 82 1.19 -7.12 -12.83
N GLY A 83 0.62 -6.94 -14.03
CA GLY A 83 -0.72 -7.41 -14.36
C GLY A 83 -1.83 -6.63 -13.63
N TYR A 84 -3.08 -7.02 -13.86
CA TYR A 84 -4.27 -6.41 -13.25
C TYR A 84 -4.29 -4.86 -13.32
N TYR A 85 -4.09 -4.29 -14.51
CA TYR A 85 -4.01 -2.83 -14.73
C TYR A 85 -5.22 -2.02 -14.23
N ALA A 86 -6.37 -2.68 -14.00
CA ALA A 86 -7.51 -2.04 -13.32
C ALA A 86 -7.12 -1.50 -11.93
N ARG A 87 -6.23 -2.18 -11.19
CA ARG A 87 -5.72 -1.71 -9.90
C ARG A 87 -5.02 -0.36 -10.02
N ALA A 88 -4.11 -0.24 -10.99
CA ALA A 88 -3.40 1.02 -11.25
C ALA A 88 -4.36 2.16 -11.61
N ARG A 89 -5.35 1.88 -12.47
CA ARG A 89 -6.36 2.88 -12.88
C ARG A 89 -7.22 3.33 -11.72
N ASN A 90 -7.68 2.38 -10.90
CA ASN A 90 -8.54 2.66 -9.75
C ASN A 90 -7.77 3.39 -8.65
N LEU A 91 -6.53 2.99 -8.36
CA LEU A 91 -5.63 3.69 -7.44
C LEU A 91 -5.40 5.14 -7.89
N HIS A 92 -5.14 5.36 -9.18
CA HIS A 92 -4.96 6.71 -9.71
C HIS A 92 -6.25 7.55 -9.66
N ALA A 93 -7.40 6.97 -10.02
CA ALA A 93 -8.69 7.65 -9.91
C ALA A 93 -9.02 8.01 -8.45
N ALA A 94 -8.75 7.10 -7.52
CA ALA A 94 -8.92 7.34 -6.09
C ALA A 94 -7.94 8.41 -5.56
N ALA A 95 -6.68 8.43 -6.02
CA ALA A 95 -5.73 9.47 -5.66
C ALA A 95 -6.23 10.87 -6.08
N LYS A 96 -6.81 10.98 -7.28
CA LYS A 96 -7.47 12.22 -7.73
C LYS A 96 -8.62 12.62 -6.81
N ALA A 97 -9.51 11.68 -6.47
CA ALA A 97 -10.61 11.95 -5.55
C ALA A 97 -10.11 12.37 -4.15
N VAL A 98 -9.04 11.74 -3.65
CA VAL A 98 -8.40 12.11 -2.38
C VAL A 98 -7.88 13.56 -2.42
N VAL A 99 -7.23 13.96 -3.51
CA VAL A 99 -6.76 15.34 -3.68
C VAL A 99 -7.92 16.33 -3.81
N GLU A 100 -8.92 16.01 -4.62
CA GLU A 100 -10.07 16.89 -4.89
C GLU A 100 -10.99 17.07 -3.67
N GLN A 101 -11.29 15.98 -2.96
CA GLN A 101 -12.33 15.97 -1.92
C GLN A 101 -11.75 16.10 -0.50
N PHE A 102 -10.49 15.68 -0.30
CA PHE A 102 -9.87 15.62 1.02
C PHE A 102 -8.55 16.41 1.10
N GLY A 103 -8.25 17.24 0.09
CA GLY A 103 -7.06 18.09 0.07
C GLY A 103 -5.74 17.30 0.09
N GLY A 104 -5.77 16.05 -0.38
CA GLY A 104 -4.60 15.17 -0.39
C GLY A 104 -4.36 14.42 0.92
N HIS A 105 -5.30 14.46 1.87
CA HIS A 105 -5.25 13.66 3.09
C HIS A 105 -6.07 12.39 2.87
N ILE A 106 -5.48 11.22 3.11
CA ILE A 106 -6.20 9.94 3.06
C ILE A 106 -7.17 9.90 4.25
N PRO A 107 -8.48 9.64 4.04
CA PRO A 107 -9.44 9.55 5.14
C PRO A 107 -9.17 8.38 6.10
N ASP A 108 -9.47 8.57 7.38
CA ASP A 108 -9.39 7.56 8.46
C ASP A 108 -10.55 6.55 8.45
#